data_AF-A0A8D0ICK2-F1
#
_entry.id   AF-A0A8D0ICK2-F1
#
_cell.length_a   1.000
_cell.length_b   1.000
_cell.length_c   1.000
_cell.angle_alpha   90.00
_cell.angle_beta   90.00
_cell.angle_gamma   90.00
#
_symmetry.space_group_name_H-M   'P 1'
#
loop_
_entity.id
_entity.type
_entity.pdbx_description
1 polymer ?
#
loop_
_entity_poly.entity_id
_entity_poly.type
_entity_poly.pdbx_seq_one_letter_code
_entity_poly.pdbx_strand_id
1 'polypeptide(L)'
;MAYTLSLAKLKERLRIRNLLVRQCLAEFLGVFVLMLFTQGSVAQAVTSGETKGNFFTMFLAGALGVILAIYVGGNVSGGHLNPAFSLAMCLLGRFPWAKFPIYSLVQLVSAFCASAVTYALYYDALQNYTGGNLTVTGPKETASIFATYPAPYLSLSNGILDQVLGTWLLMVGISAILDTRNKGVPAGLEPVVVGLLILAIGLSMGVNCGYPMNPARDLGPRLFTYVAGWGPEVFSAGNGWWWVPVVCPLVGAALGTATYQLLVALHHTEDSETAQEVNCAQPEVSARESPAATQMWTSKL
;
A
#
# COMPACT_ATOMS: atom_id res chain seq x y z
N MET A 1 35.47 -7.76 16.26
CA MET A 1 35.57 -6.37 16.79
C MET A 1 35.90 -5.31 15.73
N ALA A 2 36.84 -5.54 14.79
CA ALA A 2 37.16 -4.54 13.76
C ALA A 2 36.04 -4.31 12.72
N TYR A 3 35.33 -5.36 12.31
CA TYR A 3 34.19 -5.26 11.38
C TYR A 3 33.02 -4.44 11.92
N THR A 4 32.67 -4.62 13.19
CA THR A 4 31.61 -3.87 13.88
C THR A 4 31.95 -2.38 14.04
N LEU A 5 33.22 -2.05 14.26
CA LEU A 5 33.69 -0.66 14.32
C LEU A 5 33.62 0.04 12.95
N SER A 6 33.88 -0.69 11.85
CA SER A 6 33.78 -0.16 10.50
C SER A 6 32.33 0.11 10.07
N LEU A 7 31.41 -0.81 10.43
CA LEU A 7 29.98 -0.66 10.16
C LEU A 7 29.36 0.48 10.99
N ALA A 8 29.80 0.66 12.23
CA ALA A 8 29.36 1.79 13.06
C ALA A 8 29.79 3.14 12.46
N LYS A 9 31.05 3.26 12.03
CA LYS A 9 31.56 4.47 11.34
C LYS A 9 30.88 4.72 10.00
N LEU A 10 30.61 3.66 9.23
CA LEU A 10 29.88 3.77 7.96
C LEU A 10 28.42 4.20 8.19
N LYS A 11 27.76 3.62 9.21
CA LYS A 11 26.41 4.01 9.64
C LYS A 11 26.37 5.48 10.03
N GLU A 12 27.33 5.99 10.80
CA GLU A 12 27.37 7.42 11.12
C GLU A 12 27.52 8.31 9.89
N ARG A 13 28.29 7.89 8.89
CA ARG A 13 28.53 8.66 7.66
C ARG A 13 27.35 8.63 6.69
N LEU A 14 26.65 7.49 6.57
CA LEU A 14 25.56 7.30 5.60
C LEU A 14 24.16 7.51 6.20
N ARG A 15 24.02 7.54 7.53
CA ARG A 15 22.71 7.68 8.17
C ARG A 15 22.15 9.08 7.92
N ILE A 16 21.09 9.11 7.14
CA ILE A 16 20.24 10.28 6.97
C ILE A 16 19.64 10.64 8.33
N ARG A 17 19.87 11.87 8.78
CA ARG A 17 19.38 12.37 10.07
C ARG A 17 17.99 13.01 9.95
N ASN A 18 17.69 13.61 8.81
CA ASN A 18 16.40 14.25 8.56
C ASN A 18 15.28 13.19 8.54
N LEU A 19 14.32 13.32 9.46
CA LEU A 19 13.21 12.38 9.59
C LEU A 19 12.36 12.32 8.32
N LEU A 20 12.02 13.46 7.72
CA LEU A 20 11.20 13.52 6.52
C LEU A 20 11.88 12.79 5.35
N VAL A 21 13.18 12.98 5.16
CA VAL A 21 13.91 12.26 4.09
C VAL A 21 13.88 10.75 4.31
N ARG A 22 14.08 10.28 5.55
CA ARG A 22 13.97 8.85 5.88
C ARG A 22 12.57 8.30 5.59
N GLN A 23 11.55 9.08 5.94
CA GLN A 23 10.15 8.75 5.68
C GLN A 23 9.87 8.64 4.17
N CYS A 24 10.31 9.63 3.39
CA CYS A 24 10.17 9.61 1.93
C CYS A 24 10.88 8.41 1.30
N LEU A 25 12.09 8.05 1.74
CA LEU A 25 12.77 6.87 1.22
C LEU A 25 12.05 5.56 1.54
N ALA A 26 11.44 5.46 2.73
CA ALA A 26 10.63 4.30 3.11
C ALA A 26 9.32 4.23 2.32
N GLU A 27 8.63 5.36 2.09
CA GLU A 27 7.46 5.43 1.21
C GLU A 27 7.81 5.04 -0.23
N PHE A 28 8.93 5.56 -0.74
CA PHE A 28 9.41 5.20 -2.08
C PHE A 28 9.69 3.69 -2.17
N LEU A 29 10.49 3.13 -1.25
CA LEU A 29 10.81 1.71 -1.33
C LEU A 29 9.56 0.82 -1.15
N GLY A 30 8.67 1.17 -0.24
CA GLY A 30 7.43 0.44 -0.02
C GLY A 30 6.51 0.46 -1.24
N VAL A 31 6.24 1.63 -1.82
CA VAL A 31 5.41 1.73 -3.03
C VAL A 31 6.08 1.03 -4.20
N PHE A 32 7.40 1.13 -4.33
CA PHE A 32 8.14 0.45 -5.39
C PHE A 32 7.94 -1.08 -5.31
N VAL A 33 8.09 -1.66 -4.11
CA VAL A 33 7.85 -3.09 -3.85
C VAL A 33 6.39 -3.47 -4.14
N LEU A 34 5.43 -2.70 -3.61
CA LEU A 34 4.01 -2.90 -3.86
C LEU A 34 3.70 -2.99 -5.36
N MET A 35 4.21 -2.02 -6.12
CA MET A 35 3.90 -1.90 -7.55
C MET A 35 4.57 -2.98 -8.38
N LEU A 36 5.79 -3.40 -8.05
CA LEU A 36 6.44 -4.53 -8.74
C LEU A 36 5.65 -5.83 -8.62
N PHE A 37 5.18 -6.19 -7.41
CA PHE A 37 4.36 -7.38 -7.23
C PHE A 37 3.01 -7.25 -7.93
N THR A 38 2.36 -6.08 -7.79
CA THR A 38 1.04 -5.83 -8.38
C THR A 38 1.11 -5.90 -9.90
N GLN A 39 1.95 -5.09 -10.54
CA GLN A 39 2.04 -5.01 -11.99
C GLN A 39 2.69 -6.25 -12.58
N GLY A 40 3.70 -6.83 -11.93
CA GLY A 40 4.34 -8.06 -12.37
C GLY A 40 3.36 -9.22 -12.46
N SER A 41 2.45 -9.34 -11.49
CA SER A 41 1.40 -10.37 -11.53
C SER A 41 0.41 -10.20 -12.70
N VAL A 42 0.05 -8.96 -13.03
CA VAL A 42 -0.81 -8.65 -14.18
C VAL A 42 -0.04 -8.88 -15.49
N ALA A 43 1.21 -8.41 -15.58
CA ALA A 43 2.07 -8.66 -16.72
C ALA A 43 2.24 -10.16 -16.98
N GLN A 44 2.47 -10.96 -15.93
CA GLN A 44 2.58 -12.41 -16.01
C GLN A 44 1.31 -13.05 -16.55
N ALA A 45 0.13 -12.65 -16.07
CA ALA A 45 -1.13 -13.19 -16.55
C ALA A 45 -1.41 -12.78 -18.00
N VAL A 46 -1.29 -11.48 -18.32
CA VAL A 46 -1.59 -10.94 -19.65
C VAL A 46 -0.64 -11.50 -20.71
N THR A 47 0.68 -11.35 -20.51
CA THR A 47 1.67 -11.74 -21.53
C THR A 47 1.78 -13.25 -21.74
N SER A 48 1.34 -14.07 -20.76
CA SER A 48 1.30 -15.53 -20.90
C SER A 48 0.00 -16.07 -21.50
N GLY A 49 -0.96 -15.21 -21.87
CA GLY A 49 -2.28 -15.65 -22.31
C GLY A 49 -3.00 -16.46 -21.22
N GLU A 50 -2.87 -16.02 -19.97
CA GLU A 50 -3.40 -16.63 -18.76
C GLU A 50 -2.87 -18.04 -18.39
N THR A 51 -1.82 -18.52 -19.06
CA THR A 51 -1.24 -19.84 -18.75
C THR A 51 -0.31 -19.85 -17.53
N LYS A 52 0.15 -18.67 -17.07
CA LYS A 52 1.03 -18.50 -15.90
C LYS A 52 0.44 -17.56 -14.83
N GLY A 53 -0.80 -17.13 -15.02
CA GLY A 53 -1.52 -16.28 -14.08
C GLY A 53 -2.93 -16.04 -14.59
N ASN A 54 -3.84 -15.70 -13.69
CA ASN A 54 -5.22 -15.35 -13.97
C ASN A 54 -5.69 -14.29 -12.95
N PHE A 55 -6.95 -13.87 -13.08
CA PHE A 55 -7.60 -12.93 -12.16
C PHE A 55 -7.30 -13.19 -10.67
N PHE A 56 -7.44 -14.43 -10.21
CA PHE A 56 -7.19 -14.77 -8.81
C PHE A 56 -5.73 -14.54 -8.41
N THR A 57 -4.78 -14.97 -9.26
CA THR A 57 -3.36 -14.77 -8.97
C THR A 57 -2.96 -13.29 -8.96
N MET A 58 -3.57 -12.46 -9.82
CA MET A 58 -3.35 -11.01 -9.81
C MET A 58 -3.78 -10.41 -8.47
N PHE A 59 -4.94 -10.85 -7.96
CA PHE A 59 -5.52 -10.30 -6.75
C PHE A 59 -4.76 -10.75 -5.50
N LEU A 60 -4.39 -12.03 -5.47
CA LEU A 60 -3.55 -12.60 -4.42
C LEU A 60 -2.17 -11.92 -4.39
N ALA A 61 -1.51 -11.79 -5.54
CA ALA A 61 -0.18 -11.17 -5.61
C ALA A 61 -0.21 -9.69 -5.24
N GLY A 62 -1.25 -8.94 -5.65
CA GLY A 62 -1.44 -7.56 -5.23
C GLY A 62 -1.57 -7.44 -3.70
N ALA A 63 -2.37 -8.29 -3.07
CA ALA A 63 -2.52 -8.34 -1.62
C ALA A 63 -1.20 -8.70 -0.90
N LEU A 64 -0.47 -9.70 -1.39
CA LEU A 64 0.86 -10.06 -0.88
C LEU A 64 1.87 -8.92 -1.03
N GLY A 65 1.81 -8.20 -2.16
CA GLY A 65 2.62 -7.01 -2.42
C GLY A 65 2.38 -5.91 -1.37
N VAL A 66 1.12 -5.69 -0.98
CA VAL A 66 0.79 -4.74 0.11
C VAL A 66 1.36 -5.20 1.44
N ILE A 67 1.22 -6.48 1.80
CA ILE A 67 1.77 -7.04 3.05
C ILE A 67 3.27 -6.74 3.15
N LEU A 68 4.02 -7.10 2.11
CA LEU A 68 5.47 -6.88 2.06
C LEU A 68 5.83 -5.39 2.09
N ALA A 69 5.10 -4.56 1.34
CA ALA A 69 5.34 -3.13 1.31
C ALA A 69 5.12 -2.46 2.67
N ILE A 70 4.09 -2.87 3.41
CA ILE A 70 3.84 -2.38 4.77
C ILE A 70 4.96 -2.82 5.71
N TYR A 71 5.45 -4.07 5.63
CA TYR A 71 6.61 -4.49 6.43
C TYR A 71 7.88 -3.67 6.11
N VAL A 72 8.09 -3.33 4.83
CA VAL A 72 9.22 -2.52 4.37
C VAL A 72 9.15 -1.08 4.91
N GLY A 73 7.98 -0.43 4.80
CA GLY A 73 7.83 0.99 5.11
C GLY A 73 7.34 1.31 6.53
N GLY A 74 6.70 0.35 7.20
CA GLY A 74 5.81 0.55 8.34
C GLY A 74 6.46 1.26 9.52
N ASN A 75 7.64 0.83 9.94
CA ASN A 75 8.28 1.39 11.14
C ASN A 75 8.93 2.77 10.89
N VAL A 76 9.40 3.05 9.67
CA VAL A 76 10.11 4.31 9.37
C VAL A 76 9.16 5.43 8.97
N SER A 77 8.18 5.11 8.12
CA SER A 77 7.25 6.10 7.52
C SER A 77 5.83 6.04 8.08
N GLY A 78 5.48 4.97 8.78
CA GLY A 78 4.10 4.56 9.03
C GLY A 78 3.57 3.60 7.95
N GLY A 79 4.26 3.47 6.81
CA GLY A 79 3.86 2.60 5.70
C GLY A 79 2.54 3.06 5.09
N HIS A 80 2.43 4.35 4.74
CA HIS A 80 1.20 4.90 4.18
C HIS A 80 0.94 4.33 2.79
N LEU A 81 1.93 4.41 1.90
CA LEU A 81 1.97 3.80 0.57
C LEU A 81 0.84 4.22 -0.39
N ASN A 82 -0.04 5.11 0.07
CA ASN A 82 -1.30 5.45 -0.54
C ASN A 82 -1.67 6.90 -0.14
N PRO A 83 -1.90 7.80 -1.12
CA PRO A 83 -2.39 9.14 -0.83
C PRO A 83 -3.72 9.16 -0.06
N ALA A 84 -4.63 8.21 -0.32
CA ALA A 84 -5.90 8.11 0.39
C ALA A 84 -5.72 7.78 1.88
N PHE A 85 -4.79 6.88 2.22
CA PHE A 85 -4.44 6.60 3.60
C PHE A 85 -3.71 7.78 4.26
N SER A 86 -2.81 8.45 3.53
CA SER A 86 -2.11 9.65 4.01
C SER A 86 -3.08 10.79 4.35
N LEU A 87 -4.14 10.95 3.54
CA LEU A 87 -5.23 11.88 3.82
C LEU A 87 -5.99 11.48 5.08
N ALA A 88 -6.36 10.21 5.23
CA ALA A 88 -7.04 9.71 6.43
C ALA A 88 -6.23 10.00 7.71
N MET A 89 -4.91 9.78 7.68
CA MET A 89 -4.04 10.08 8.81
C MET A 89 -3.96 11.59 9.10
N CYS A 90 -4.06 12.46 8.10
CA CYS A 90 -4.18 13.91 8.30
C CYS A 90 -5.51 14.28 8.98
N LEU A 91 -6.61 13.70 8.51
CA LEU A 91 -7.95 13.95 9.08
C LEU A 91 -8.05 13.50 10.54
N LEU A 92 -7.34 12.43 10.92
CA LEU A 92 -7.24 11.95 12.31
C LEU A 92 -6.24 12.73 13.17
N GLY A 93 -5.55 13.75 12.62
CA GLY A 93 -4.51 14.48 13.34
C GLY A 93 -3.24 13.66 13.63
N ARG A 94 -3.10 12.48 13.02
CA ARG A 94 -1.96 11.56 13.20
C ARG A 94 -0.82 11.81 12.20
N PHE A 95 -1.04 12.66 11.21
CA PHE A 95 -0.05 13.02 10.21
C PHE A 95 -0.11 14.51 9.86
N PRO A 96 1.02 15.25 9.87
CA PRO A 96 1.01 16.68 9.56
C PRO A 96 0.61 16.96 8.10
N TRP A 97 -0.36 17.85 7.90
CA TRP A 97 -0.84 18.28 6.58
C TRP A 97 0.27 18.74 5.64
N ALA A 98 1.32 19.38 6.15
CA ALA A 98 2.46 19.82 5.34
C ALA A 98 3.24 18.66 4.69
N LYS A 99 3.18 17.45 5.27
CA LYS A 99 3.85 16.26 4.72
C LYS A 99 3.01 15.53 3.67
N PHE A 100 1.69 15.73 3.67
CA PHE A 100 0.76 15.08 2.74
C PHE A 100 1.12 15.25 1.25
N PRO A 101 1.36 16.47 0.72
CA PRO A 101 1.73 16.62 -0.69
C PRO A 101 3.09 15.98 -1.00
N ILE A 102 4.02 15.99 -0.04
CA ILE A 102 5.36 15.41 -0.20
C ILE A 102 5.27 13.88 -0.30
N TYR A 103 4.53 13.25 0.62
CA TYR A 103 4.29 11.80 0.58
C TYR A 103 3.58 11.40 -0.71
N SER A 104 2.52 12.11 -1.09
CA SER A 104 1.75 11.81 -2.32
C SER A 104 2.61 11.90 -3.58
N LEU A 105 3.49 12.91 -3.67
CA LEU A 105 4.43 13.05 -4.78
C LEU A 105 5.45 11.90 -4.80
N VAL A 106 6.04 11.56 -3.66
CA VAL A 106 7.02 10.48 -3.54
C VAL A 106 6.41 9.13 -3.92
N GLN A 107 5.19 8.85 -3.44
CA GLN A 107 4.44 7.64 -3.78
C GLN A 107 4.16 7.58 -5.29
N LEU A 108 3.74 8.69 -5.91
CA LEU A 108 3.49 8.76 -7.35
C LEU A 108 4.76 8.51 -8.18
N VAL A 109 5.86 9.19 -7.84
CA VAL A 109 7.16 9.00 -8.52
C VAL A 109 7.66 7.57 -8.35
N SER A 110 7.49 6.99 -7.16
CA SER A 110 7.84 5.59 -6.93
C SER A 110 7.05 4.63 -7.80
N ALA A 111 5.73 4.81 -7.91
CA ALA A 111 4.88 3.96 -8.72
C ALA A 111 5.21 4.10 -10.22
N PHE A 112 5.55 5.31 -10.67
CA PHE A 112 6.09 5.56 -12.02
C PHE A 112 7.39 4.78 -12.25
N CYS A 113 8.36 4.85 -11.34
CA CYS A 113 9.63 4.14 -11.46
C CYS A 113 9.46 2.61 -11.44
N ALA A 114 8.60 2.10 -10.57
CA ALA A 114 8.28 0.66 -10.54
C ALA A 114 7.66 0.20 -11.87
N SER A 115 6.83 1.04 -12.50
CA SER A 115 6.25 0.76 -13.83
C SER A 115 7.32 0.65 -14.91
N ALA A 116 8.30 1.55 -14.92
CA ALA A 116 9.43 1.47 -15.83
C ALA A 116 10.24 0.17 -15.64
N VAL A 117 10.42 -0.26 -14.39
CA VAL A 117 11.13 -1.52 -14.07
C VAL A 117 10.31 -2.74 -14.46
N THR A 118 8.99 -2.74 -14.22
CA THR A 118 8.09 -3.82 -14.69
C THR A 118 8.12 -3.91 -16.21
N TYR A 119 8.07 -2.78 -16.92
CA TYR A 119 8.17 -2.74 -18.38
C TYR A 119 9.49 -3.34 -18.87
N ALA A 120 10.62 -2.95 -18.26
CA ALA A 120 11.92 -3.50 -18.61
C ALA A 120 12.01 -5.01 -18.31
N LEU A 121 11.47 -5.46 -17.18
CA LEU A 121 11.46 -6.87 -16.77
C LEU A 121 10.64 -7.74 -17.74
N TYR A 122 9.52 -7.22 -18.25
CA TYR A 122 8.62 -7.94 -19.15
C TYR A 122 8.78 -7.53 -20.62
N TYR A 123 9.85 -6.84 -21.00
CA TYR A 123 10.02 -6.25 -22.34
C TYR A 123 9.83 -7.29 -23.46
N ASP A 124 10.56 -8.41 -23.40
CA ASP A 124 10.48 -9.47 -24.41
C ASP A 124 9.09 -10.15 -24.43
N ALA A 125 8.47 -10.32 -23.26
CA ALA A 125 7.14 -10.92 -23.14
C ALA A 125 6.06 -10.00 -23.72
N LEU A 126 6.15 -8.69 -23.47
CA LEU A 126 5.30 -7.66 -24.06
C LEU A 126 5.48 -7.62 -25.58
N GLN A 127 6.72 -7.63 -26.07
CA GLN A 127 7.02 -7.60 -27.49
C GLN A 127 6.46 -8.84 -28.20
N ASN A 128 6.64 -10.03 -27.60
CA ASN A 128 6.10 -11.29 -28.13
C ASN A 128 4.55 -11.30 -28.13
N TYR A 129 3.92 -10.83 -27.06
CA TYR A 129 2.46 -10.82 -26.94
C TYR A 129 1.80 -9.84 -27.92
N THR A 130 2.34 -8.62 -28.01
CA THR A 130 1.76 -7.50 -28.77
C THR A 130 2.23 -7.42 -30.22
N GLY A 131 3.38 -8.04 -30.57
CA GLY A 131 4.05 -7.79 -31.84
C GLY A 131 4.61 -6.37 -31.95
N GLY A 132 4.82 -5.67 -30.83
CA GLY A 132 5.29 -4.29 -30.77
C GLY A 132 4.20 -3.22 -30.80
N ASN A 133 2.93 -3.61 -30.87
CA ASN A 133 1.80 -2.67 -30.87
C ASN A 133 1.22 -2.49 -29.46
N LEU A 134 1.59 -1.39 -28.80
CA LEU A 134 1.16 -1.07 -27.44
C LEU A 134 -0.19 -0.35 -27.43
N THR A 135 -1.28 -1.09 -27.20
CA THR A 135 -2.64 -0.53 -27.20
C THR A 135 -3.25 -0.43 -25.80
N VAL A 136 -4.17 0.52 -25.62
CA VAL A 136 -4.91 0.76 -24.37
C VAL A 136 -6.22 -0.03 -24.32
N THR A 137 -6.82 -0.26 -25.50
CA THR A 137 -8.04 -1.03 -25.64
C THR A 137 -7.89 -2.13 -26.70
N GLY A 138 -8.83 -3.07 -26.73
CA GLY A 138 -8.84 -4.19 -27.66
C GLY A 138 -8.32 -5.51 -27.05
N PRO A 139 -8.32 -6.59 -27.86
CA PRO A 139 -8.10 -7.96 -27.36
C PRO A 139 -6.66 -8.25 -26.91
N LYS A 140 -5.70 -7.39 -27.26
CA LYS A 140 -4.28 -7.50 -26.89
C LYS A 140 -3.78 -6.23 -26.19
N GLU A 141 -4.69 -5.49 -25.56
CA GLU A 141 -4.28 -4.33 -24.78
C GLU A 141 -3.33 -4.74 -23.65
N THR A 142 -2.40 -3.83 -23.33
CA THR A 142 -1.39 -4.06 -22.30
C THR A 142 -1.26 -2.87 -21.34
N ALA A 143 -2.08 -1.82 -21.51
CA ALA A 143 -2.04 -0.67 -20.63
C ALA A 143 -2.56 -1.04 -19.22
N SER A 144 -3.47 -2.00 -19.14
CA SER A 144 -4.06 -2.48 -17.88
C SER A 144 -3.07 -3.18 -16.94
N ILE A 145 -1.91 -3.60 -17.47
CA ILE A 145 -0.77 -4.09 -16.66
C ILE A 145 -0.33 -3.04 -15.64
N PHE A 146 -0.39 -1.76 -16.03
CA PHE A 146 0.21 -0.66 -15.28
C PHE A 146 -0.82 0.11 -14.45
N ALA A 147 -1.91 0.55 -15.09
CA ALA A 147 -2.99 1.34 -14.49
C ALA A 147 -4.35 0.66 -14.73
N THR A 148 -5.40 1.02 -14.00
CA THR A 148 -6.69 0.35 -14.13
C THR A 148 -7.58 1.00 -15.19
N TYR A 149 -8.43 0.20 -15.81
CA TYR A 149 -9.44 0.64 -16.76
C TYR A 149 -10.77 0.01 -16.37
N PRO A 150 -11.89 0.71 -16.58
CA PRO A 150 -13.21 0.20 -16.24
C PRO A 150 -13.62 -0.89 -17.22
N ALA A 151 -14.38 -1.87 -16.75
CA ALA A 151 -15.01 -2.86 -17.62
C ALA A 151 -15.91 -2.17 -18.66
N PRO A 152 -16.08 -2.75 -19.87
CA PRO A 152 -16.82 -2.09 -20.96
C PRO A 152 -18.27 -1.70 -20.62
N TYR A 153 -18.90 -2.41 -19.68
CA TYR A 153 -20.27 -2.15 -19.23
C TYR A 153 -20.38 -1.08 -18.12
N LEU A 154 -19.26 -0.66 -17.54
CA LEU A 154 -19.27 0.17 -16.35
C LEU A 154 -19.49 1.64 -16.71
N SER A 155 -20.57 2.24 -16.21
CA SER A 155 -20.77 3.68 -16.30
C SER A 155 -19.82 4.43 -15.37
N LEU A 156 -19.50 5.67 -15.73
CA LEU A 156 -18.67 6.54 -14.89
C LEU A 156 -19.27 6.73 -13.49
N SER A 157 -20.61 6.88 -13.40
CA SER A 157 -21.31 7.00 -12.12
C SER A 157 -21.15 5.79 -11.22
N ASN A 158 -21.25 4.58 -11.78
CA ASN A 158 -21.10 3.35 -11.01
C ASN A 158 -19.63 3.11 -10.65
N GLY A 159 -18.68 3.50 -11.50
CA GLY A 159 -17.26 3.47 -11.17
C GLY A 159 -16.86 4.44 -10.05
N ILE A 160 -17.48 5.62 -9.98
CA ILE A 160 -17.34 6.54 -8.84
C ILE A 160 -17.82 5.87 -7.56
N LEU A 161 -19.02 5.28 -7.57
CA LEU A 161 -19.56 4.56 -6.41
C LEU A 161 -18.64 3.41 -5.98
N ASP A 162 -18.19 2.61 -6.93
CA ASP A 162 -17.28 1.47 -6.71
C ASP A 162 -15.98 1.91 -6.01
N GLN A 163 -15.33 2.96 -6.52
CA GLN A 163 -14.07 3.45 -5.94
C GLN A 163 -14.23 4.14 -4.60
N VAL A 164 -15.34 4.86 -4.39
CA VAL A 164 -15.69 5.41 -3.07
C VAL A 164 -15.95 4.28 -2.08
N LEU A 165 -16.76 3.28 -2.44
CA LEU A 165 -17.17 2.20 -1.54
C LEU A 165 -16.01 1.26 -1.18
N GLY A 166 -15.20 0.86 -2.16
CA GLY A 166 -14.04 0.01 -1.92
C GLY A 166 -13.02 0.68 -1.00
N THR A 167 -12.73 1.97 -1.25
CA THR A 167 -11.80 2.73 -0.40
C THR A 167 -12.40 3.07 0.97
N TRP A 168 -13.72 3.25 1.05
CA TRP A 168 -14.44 3.39 2.32
C TRP A 168 -14.29 2.12 3.18
N LEU A 169 -14.51 0.93 2.60
CA LEU A 169 -14.32 -0.35 3.29
C LEU A 169 -12.87 -0.55 3.72
N LEU A 170 -11.92 -0.20 2.84
CA LEU A 170 -10.49 -0.24 3.17
C LEU A 170 -10.19 0.61 4.40
N MET A 171 -10.69 1.85 4.45
CA MET A 171 -10.42 2.74 5.57
C MET A 171 -11.13 2.35 6.87
N VAL A 172 -12.36 1.85 6.79
CA VAL A 172 -13.05 1.29 7.98
C VAL A 172 -12.28 0.11 8.52
N GLY A 173 -11.87 -0.83 7.66
CA GLY A 173 -11.13 -2.02 8.04
C GLY A 173 -9.75 -1.70 8.63
N ILE A 174 -8.97 -0.82 7.99
CA ILE A 174 -7.66 -0.41 8.54
C ILE A 174 -7.84 0.33 9.87
N SER A 175 -8.84 1.21 9.99
CA SER A 175 -9.11 1.90 11.26
C SER A 175 -9.43 0.90 12.37
N ALA A 176 -10.24 -0.12 12.09
CA ALA A 176 -10.56 -1.18 13.04
C ALA A 176 -9.33 -2.01 13.45
N ILE A 177 -8.44 -2.32 12.51
CA ILE A 177 -7.20 -3.09 12.75
C ILE A 177 -6.21 -2.29 13.61
N LEU A 178 -6.06 -0.99 13.34
CA LEU A 178 -5.10 -0.12 14.04
C LEU A 178 -5.63 0.44 15.37
N ASP A 179 -6.92 0.29 15.65
CA ASP A 179 -7.51 0.74 16.90
C ASP A 179 -7.24 -0.27 18.02
N THR A 180 -6.28 0.05 18.88
CA THR A 180 -5.88 -0.80 20.01
C THR A 180 -6.96 -0.98 21.07
N ARG A 181 -8.07 -0.22 20.98
CA ARG A 181 -9.24 -0.36 21.87
C ARG A 181 -10.19 -1.48 21.40
N ASN A 182 -10.05 -1.94 20.16
CA ASN A 182 -10.72 -3.15 19.68
C ASN A 182 -10.03 -4.42 20.20
N LYS A 183 -10.63 -5.57 19.92
CA LYS A 183 -9.92 -6.86 20.00
C LYS A 183 -8.75 -6.82 19.02
N GLY A 184 -7.56 -6.59 19.57
CA GLY A 184 -6.35 -6.40 18.78
C GLY A 184 -5.98 -7.64 17.97
N VAL A 185 -5.28 -7.39 16.87
CA VAL A 185 -4.53 -8.43 16.15
C VAL A 185 -3.21 -8.68 16.87
N PRO A 186 -2.63 -9.90 16.81
CA PRO A 186 -1.31 -10.14 17.39
C PRO A 186 -0.27 -9.20 16.79
N ALA A 187 0.60 -8.66 17.64
CA ALA A 187 1.60 -7.67 17.23
C ALA A 187 2.47 -8.21 16.09
N GLY A 188 2.62 -7.40 15.04
CA GLY A 188 3.37 -7.74 13.84
C GLY A 188 2.55 -8.46 12.76
N LEU A 189 1.29 -8.84 13.02
CA LEU A 189 0.38 -9.42 12.02
C LEU A 189 -0.60 -8.39 11.40
N GLU A 190 -0.56 -7.13 11.83
CA GLU A 190 -1.35 -6.05 11.25
C GLU A 190 -1.19 -5.99 9.71
N PRO A 191 0.03 -6.07 9.13
CA PRO A 191 0.21 -6.03 7.69
C PRO A 191 -0.49 -7.20 6.98
N VAL A 192 -0.45 -8.40 7.56
CA VAL A 192 -1.10 -9.60 7.01
C VAL A 192 -2.61 -9.41 6.96
N VAL A 193 -3.22 -8.92 8.05
CA VAL A 193 -4.67 -8.68 8.10
C VAL A 193 -5.08 -7.57 7.13
N VAL A 194 -4.28 -6.52 6.97
CA VAL A 194 -4.51 -5.49 5.93
C VAL A 194 -4.44 -6.07 4.53
N GLY A 195 -3.48 -6.97 4.25
CA GLY A 195 -3.42 -7.67 2.97
C GLY A 195 -4.65 -8.55 2.71
N LEU A 196 -5.10 -9.30 3.71
CA LEU A 196 -6.31 -10.12 3.61
C LEU A 196 -7.57 -9.27 3.38
N LEU A 197 -7.67 -8.09 4.01
CA LEU A 197 -8.74 -7.12 3.76
C LEU A 197 -8.74 -6.67 2.29
N ILE A 198 -7.56 -6.32 1.74
CA ILE A 198 -7.44 -5.92 0.33
C ILE A 198 -7.77 -7.07 -0.61
N LEU A 199 -7.36 -8.30 -0.29
CA LEU A 199 -7.73 -9.49 -1.05
C LEU A 199 -9.24 -9.70 -1.05
N ALA A 200 -9.89 -9.59 0.12
CA ALA A 200 -11.34 -9.72 0.25
C ALA A 200 -12.09 -8.66 -0.57
N ILE A 201 -11.62 -7.40 -0.54
CA ILE A 201 -12.16 -6.32 -1.37
C ILE A 201 -11.98 -6.66 -2.86
N GLY A 202 -10.77 -7.04 -3.28
CA GLY A 202 -10.51 -7.41 -4.67
C GLY A 202 -11.44 -8.53 -5.14
N LEU A 203 -11.55 -9.62 -4.40
CA LEU A 203 -12.39 -10.77 -4.77
C LEU A 203 -13.90 -10.46 -4.76
N SER A 204 -14.34 -9.44 -4.02
CA SER A 204 -15.76 -9.09 -3.89
C SER A 204 -16.22 -7.96 -4.81
N MET A 205 -15.32 -7.03 -5.16
CA MET A 205 -15.65 -5.81 -5.92
C MET A 205 -14.57 -5.39 -6.93
N GLY A 206 -13.62 -6.27 -7.25
CA GLY A 206 -12.54 -5.95 -8.18
C GLY A 206 -12.93 -6.00 -9.66
N VAL A 207 -14.03 -6.67 -10.04
CA VAL A 207 -14.36 -6.93 -11.45
C VAL A 207 -14.75 -5.67 -12.24
N ASN A 208 -15.31 -4.66 -11.57
CA ASN A 208 -15.79 -3.45 -12.23
C ASN A 208 -14.64 -2.63 -12.83
N CYS A 209 -13.58 -2.38 -12.05
CA CYS A 209 -12.49 -1.50 -12.48
C CYS A 209 -11.14 -1.78 -11.79
N GLY A 210 -10.93 -3.00 -11.28
CA GLY A 210 -9.63 -3.45 -10.77
C GLY A 210 -9.23 -2.90 -9.39
N TYR A 211 -10.19 -2.41 -8.60
CA TYR A 211 -10.04 -1.99 -7.20
C TYR A 211 -8.74 -1.20 -6.85
N PRO A 212 -8.35 -0.15 -7.61
CA PRO A 212 -7.07 0.52 -7.35
C PRO A 212 -6.98 1.11 -5.94
N MET A 213 -8.05 1.76 -5.44
CA MET A 213 -8.17 2.33 -4.07
C MET A 213 -6.99 3.21 -3.60
N ASN A 214 -6.11 3.59 -4.53
CA ASN A 214 -4.84 4.23 -4.27
C ASN A 214 -4.48 5.13 -5.47
N PRO A 215 -4.54 6.46 -5.31
CA PRO A 215 -4.24 7.39 -6.38
C PRO A 215 -2.84 7.25 -6.98
N ALA A 216 -1.82 6.95 -6.16
CA ALA A 216 -0.44 6.80 -6.64
C ALA A 216 -0.26 5.51 -7.46
N ARG A 217 -0.94 4.42 -7.06
CA ARG A 217 -0.95 3.11 -7.74
C ARG A 217 -1.59 3.15 -9.13
N ASP A 218 -2.39 4.18 -9.43
CA ASP A 218 -3.00 4.34 -10.75
C ASP A 218 -2.33 5.44 -11.57
N LEU A 219 -2.24 6.67 -11.03
CA LEU A 219 -1.78 7.83 -11.79
C LEU A 219 -0.30 7.75 -12.16
N GLY A 220 0.57 7.29 -11.25
CA GLY A 220 2.01 7.14 -11.53
C GLY A 220 2.27 6.20 -12.71
N PRO A 221 1.73 4.97 -12.69
CA PRO A 221 1.84 4.05 -13.81
C PRO A 221 1.16 4.51 -15.11
N ARG A 222 0.04 5.24 -15.01
CA ARG A 222 -0.65 5.82 -16.18
C ARG A 222 0.20 6.90 -16.85
N LEU A 223 0.88 7.73 -16.07
CA LEU A 223 1.85 8.70 -16.59
C LEU A 223 3.02 8.00 -17.25
N PHE A 224 3.46 6.85 -16.74
CA PHE A 224 4.50 6.04 -17.39
C PHE A 224 4.02 5.52 -18.75
N THR A 225 2.85 4.87 -18.83
CA THR A 225 2.37 4.34 -20.11
C THR A 225 2.11 5.43 -21.15
N TYR A 226 1.67 6.62 -20.72
CA TYR A 226 1.55 7.79 -21.58
C TYR A 226 2.84 8.11 -22.34
N VAL A 227 3.98 8.15 -21.63
CA VAL A 227 5.29 8.49 -22.23
C VAL A 227 6.04 7.29 -22.82
N ALA A 228 5.67 6.07 -22.44
CA ALA A 228 6.37 4.84 -22.82
C ALA A 228 5.82 4.17 -24.10
N GLY A 229 4.84 4.78 -24.77
CA GLY A 229 4.41 4.37 -26.12
C GLY A 229 2.92 4.08 -26.29
N TRP A 230 2.14 3.99 -25.20
CA TRP A 230 0.67 3.83 -25.30
C TRP A 230 -0.03 5.14 -25.69
N GLY A 231 0.61 6.28 -25.46
CA GLY A 231 0.14 7.58 -25.91
C GLY A 231 -1.06 8.12 -25.12
N PRO A 232 -1.76 9.15 -25.64
CA PRO A 232 -2.79 9.90 -24.91
C PRO A 232 -4.05 9.09 -24.60
N GLU A 233 -4.27 7.96 -25.26
CA GLU A 233 -5.46 7.13 -25.04
C GLU A 233 -5.58 6.65 -23.58
N VAL A 234 -4.45 6.52 -22.86
CA VAL A 234 -4.44 6.15 -21.44
C VAL A 234 -5.21 7.13 -20.54
N PHE A 235 -5.46 8.35 -21.01
CA PHE A 235 -6.25 9.38 -20.31
C PHE A 235 -7.65 9.57 -20.90
N SER A 236 -7.94 9.10 -22.12
CA SER A 236 -9.28 9.21 -22.73
C SER A 236 -10.12 7.94 -22.62
N ALA A 237 -9.49 6.76 -22.51
CA ALA A 237 -10.18 5.48 -22.38
C ALA A 237 -11.13 5.46 -21.16
N GLY A 238 -12.23 4.71 -21.28
CA GLY A 238 -13.25 4.62 -20.24
C GLY A 238 -13.94 5.96 -19.94
N ASN A 239 -14.19 6.77 -20.98
CA ASN A 239 -14.82 8.10 -20.88
C ASN A 239 -14.02 9.07 -19.99
N GLY A 240 -12.70 9.06 -20.13
CA GLY A 240 -11.81 9.85 -19.29
C GLY A 240 -11.65 9.28 -17.88
N TRP A 241 -11.48 7.96 -17.76
CA TRP A 241 -11.48 7.24 -16.48
C TRP A 241 -10.44 7.72 -15.46
N TRP A 242 -9.29 8.21 -15.93
CA TRP A 242 -8.07 8.46 -15.14
C TRP A 242 -8.25 9.24 -13.83
N TRP A 243 -9.23 10.14 -13.76
CA TRP A 243 -9.44 10.98 -12.57
C TRP A 243 -10.22 10.25 -11.47
N VAL A 244 -11.02 9.23 -11.82
CA VAL A 244 -11.82 8.44 -10.87
C VAL A 244 -10.92 7.75 -9.84
N PRO A 245 -9.90 6.95 -10.20
CA PRO A 245 -9.01 6.32 -9.22
C PRO A 245 -8.08 7.31 -8.51
N VAL A 246 -8.11 8.60 -8.87
CA VAL A 246 -7.37 9.67 -8.18
C VAL A 246 -8.24 10.36 -7.13
N VAL A 247 -9.45 10.78 -7.51
CA VAL A 247 -10.32 11.59 -6.65
C VAL A 247 -11.21 10.71 -5.77
N CYS A 248 -11.82 9.67 -6.31
CA CYS A 248 -12.82 8.88 -5.60
C CYS A 248 -12.23 8.09 -4.42
N PRO A 249 -11.00 7.55 -4.47
CA PRO A 249 -10.38 6.98 -3.29
C PRO A 249 -10.14 7.98 -2.15
N LEU A 250 -9.82 9.25 -2.45
CA LEU A 250 -9.68 10.28 -1.41
C LEU A 250 -11.02 10.54 -0.71
N VAL A 251 -12.11 10.61 -1.49
CA VAL A 251 -13.47 10.76 -0.95
C VAL A 251 -13.86 9.54 -0.11
N GLY A 252 -13.65 8.33 -0.64
CA GLY A 252 -13.91 7.09 0.09
C GLY A 252 -13.13 6.99 1.39
N ALA A 253 -11.85 7.40 1.38
CA ALA A 253 -11.03 7.38 2.59
C ALA A 253 -11.50 8.38 3.65
N ALA A 254 -11.89 9.60 3.25
CA ALA A 254 -12.45 10.58 4.17
C ALA A 254 -13.76 10.08 4.80
N LEU A 255 -14.68 9.55 3.97
CA LEU A 255 -15.97 9.02 4.43
C LEU A 255 -15.80 7.79 5.33
N GLY A 256 -14.92 6.85 4.96
CA GLY A 256 -14.66 5.62 5.73
C GLY A 256 -14.04 5.93 7.09
N THR A 257 -13.09 6.85 7.11
CA THR A 257 -12.49 7.34 8.36
C THR A 257 -13.54 7.98 9.26
N ALA A 258 -14.33 8.92 8.73
CA ALA A 258 -15.39 9.58 9.50
C ALA A 258 -16.43 8.58 10.02
N THR A 259 -16.80 7.59 9.21
CA THR A 259 -17.78 6.57 9.59
C THR A 259 -17.27 5.71 10.74
N TYR A 260 -16.02 5.24 10.67
CA TYR A 260 -15.43 4.47 11.76
C TYR A 260 -15.34 5.29 13.05
N GLN A 261 -14.94 6.56 12.95
CA GLN A 261 -14.87 7.44 14.12
C GLN A 261 -16.24 7.58 14.79
N LEU A 262 -17.27 7.92 14.01
CA LEU A 262 -18.62 8.15 14.53
C LEU A 262 -19.28 6.89 15.09
N LEU A 263 -19.14 5.75 14.41
CA LEU A 263 -19.87 4.54 14.76
C LEU A 263 -19.15 3.64 15.76
N VAL A 264 -17.82 3.65 15.80
CA VAL A 264 -17.02 2.74 16.63
C VAL A 264 -16.16 3.52 17.62
N ALA A 265 -15.30 4.41 17.13
CA ALA A 265 -14.27 5.04 17.97
C ALA A 265 -14.86 5.86 19.14
N LEU A 266 -16.00 6.52 18.92
CA LEU A 266 -16.72 7.31 19.94
C LEU A 266 -17.51 6.47 20.96
N HIS A 267 -17.61 5.16 20.76
CA HIS A 267 -18.42 4.25 21.59
C HIS A 267 -17.57 3.29 22.44
N HIS A 268 -16.24 3.44 22.45
CA HIS A 268 -15.40 2.73 23.42
C HIS A 268 -15.69 3.25 24.84
N THR A 269 -15.60 2.36 25.84
CA THR A 269 -15.78 2.72 27.25
C THR A 269 -14.55 3.45 27.78
N GLU A 270 -14.72 4.29 28.81
CA GLU A 270 -13.63 5.05 29.47
C GLU A 270 -12.51 4.13 30.02
N ASP A 271 -12.84 2.89 30.44
CA ASP A 271 -11.86 1.88 30.85
C ASP A 271 -10.90 1.47 29.72
N SER A 272 -11.36 1.55 28.46
CA SER A 272 -10.55 1.25 27.28
C SER A 272 -9.60 2.39 26.94
N GLU A 273 -9.92 3.63 27.35
CA GLU A 273 -9.09 4.82 27.14
C GLU A 273 -7.95 4.88 28.15
N THR A 274 -8.23 4.59 29.43
CA THR A 274 -7.22 4.52 30.50
C THR A 274 -6.21 3.40 30.29
N ALA A 275 -6.63 2.24 29.79
CA ALA A 275 -5.70 1.15 29.40
C ALA A 275 -4.73 1.57 28.28
N GLN A 276 -5.15 2.49 27.40
CA GLN A 276 -4.32 3.00 26.30
C GLN A 276 -3.28 4.02 26.77
N GLU A 277 -3.63 4.90 27.72
CA GLU A 277 -2.68 5.83 28.34
C GLU A 277 -1.59 5.10 29.12
N VAL A 278 -1.95 4.05 29.88
CA VAL A 278 -0.97 3.25 30.63
C VAL A 278 0.00 2.50 29.71
N ASN A 279 -0.49 1.94 28.59
CA ASN A 279 0.37 1.28 27.60
C ASN A 279 1.26 2.26 26.83
N CYS A 280 0.79 3.49 26.55
CA CYS A 280 1.62 4.52 25.92
C CYS A 280 2.65 5.14 26.86
N ALA A 281 2.40 5.10 28.18
CA ALA A 281 3.28 5.67 29.20
C ALA A 281 4.42 4.73 29.65
N GLN A 282 4.46 3.48 29.21
CA GLN A 282 5.55 2.53 29.50
C GLN A 282 6.50 2.36 28.30
N PRO A 283 7.57 3.18 28.15
CA PRO A 283 8.68 2.80 27.31
C PRO A 283 9.53 1.74 28.02
N GLU A 284 9.65 0.56 27.42
CA GLU A 284 10.68 -0.48 27.62
C GLU A 284 11.42 -0.49 28.98
N VAL A 285 10.82 -1.09 30.02
CA VAL A 285 11.57 -1.45 31.25
C VAL A 285 11.80 -2.97 31.39
N SER A 286 11.15 -3.84 30.60
CA SER A 286 11.27 -5.30 30.85
C SER A 286 12.41 -6.03 30.12
N ALA A 287 13.32 -5.34 29.42
CA ALA A 287 14.42 -5.99 28.68
C ALA A 287 15.75 -6.08 29.45
N ARG A 288 15.75 -5.90 30.77
CA ARG A 288 16.92 -6.18 31.62
C ARG A 288 16.50 -6.95 32.86
N GLU A 289 16.53 -8.27 32.76
CA GLU A 289 17.08 -9.15 33.79
C GLU A 289 17.08 -10.60 33.27
N SER A 290 18.22 -11.01 32.74
CA SER A 290 18.59 -12.42 32.67
C SER A 290 19.76 -12.62 33.61
N PRO A 291 19.60 -13.33 34.74
CA PRO A 291 20.72 -13.80 35.51
C PRO A 291 21.07 -15.22 35.05
N ALA A 292 22.06 -15.32 34.15
CA ALA A 292 22.80 -16.54 33.97
C ALA A 292 23.95 -16.59 34.98
N ALA A 293 24.03 -17.72 35.69
CA ALA A 293 25.19 -18.27 36.39
C ALA A 293 25.66 -17.57 37.68
N THR A 294 25.29 -18.16 38.82
CA THR A 294 26.25 -18.43 39.91
C THR A 294 25.91 -19.77 40.56
N GLN A 295 26.75 -20.77 40.32
CA GLN A 295 26.85 -21.97 41.15
C GLN A 295 27.38 -21.56 42.54
N MET A 296 26.71 -21.94 43.63
CA MET A 296 27.38 -22.39 44.86
C MET A 296 26.39 -22.97 45.90
N TRP A 297 26.42 -24.31 46.04
CA TRP A 297 26.47 -25.13 47.26
C TRP A 297 25.67 -24.80 48.54
N THR A 298 25.23 -25.91 49.18
CA THR A 298 24.72 -26.14 50.56
C THR A 298 23.23 -25.84 50.81
N SER A 299 22.33 -26.84 50.95
CA SER A 299 22.13 -27.90 51.95
C SER A 299 21.36 -27.45 53.21
N LYS A 300 20.20 -28.10 53.44
CA LYS A 300 19.49 -28.31 54.72
C LYS A 300 18.88 -27.08 55.41
N LEU A 301 17.55 -26.92 55.28
CA LEU A 301 16.52 -27.28 56.28
C LEU A 301 15.14 -26.96 55.70
#